data_AF-A0A450UM25-F1
#
_entry.id   AF-A0A450UM25-F1
#
_cell.length_a   1.000
_cell.length_b   1.000
_cell.length_c   1.000
_cell.angle_alpha   90.00
_cell.angle_beta   90.00
_cell.angle_gamma   90.00
#
_symmetry.space_group_name_H-M   'P 1'
#
loop_
_entity.id
_entity.type
_entity.pdbx_description
1 polymer ?
#
loop_
_entity_poly.entity_id
_entity_poly.type
_entity_poly.pdbx_seq_one_letter_code
_entity_poly.pdbx_strand_id
1 'polypeptide(L)' 'MLLRNILLDECVPRKLTRHITGYEVQTVRGASWTSFKNGDLLRRAQIDFDVLVTIDRNFI' A
#
# COMPACT_ATOMS: atom_id res chain seq x y z
N MET A 1 9.89 -18.95 -2.39
CA MET A 1 9.58 -17.78 -3.24
C MET A 1 9.02 -16.71 -2.33
N LEU A 2 9.68 -15.56 -2.23
CA LEU A 2 9.11 -14.43 -1.50
C LEU A 2 7.92 -13.95 -2.33
N LEU A 3 6.70 -14.11 -1.81
CA LEU A 3 5.53 -13.42 -2.35
C LEU A 3 5.87 -11.93 -2.32
N ARG A 4 5.77 -11.23 -3.46
CA ARG A 4 6.00 -9.78 -3.46
C ARG A 4 4.79 -9.10 -2.84
N ASN A 5 5.04 -8.22 -1.89
CA ASN A 5 4.01 -7.59 -1.08
C ASN A 5 3.66 -6.22 -1.67
N ILE A 6 2.38 -6.00 -1.94
CA ILE A 6 1.85 -4.76 -2.49
C ILE A 6 1.06 -4.04 -1.41
N LEU A 7 1.37 -2.78 -1.17
CA LEU A 7 0.58 -1.88 -0.33
C LEU A 7 -0.29 -0.99 -1.20
N LEU A 8 -1.60 -1.01 -0.96
CA LEU A 8 -2.55 -0.05 -1.53
C LEU A 8 -2.79 1.08 -0.54
N ASP A 9 -2.55 2.29 -1.01
CA ASP A 9 -2.86 3.51 -0.29
C ASP A 9 -4.37 3.66 -0.05
N GLU A 10 -4.74 4.44 0.96
CA GLU A 10 -6.13 4.65 1.37
C GLU A 10 -6.96 5.45 0.37
N CYS A 11 -6.30 6.21 -0.50
CA CYS A 11 -6.91 6.90 -1.63
C CYS A 11 -7.30 5.93 -2.77
N VAL A 12 -6.76 4.69 -2.78
CA VAL A 12 -7.06 3.69 -3.79
C VAL A 12 -8.32 2.90 -3.42
N PRO A 13 -9.25 2.66 -4.38
CA PRO A 13 -10.42 1.83 -4.11
C PRO A 13 -10.02 0.42 -3.64
N ARG A 14 -10.47 0.03 -2.43
CA ARG A 14 -10.20 -1.30 -1.86
C ARG A 14 -10.59 -2.47 -2.77
N LYS A 15 -11.55 -2.28 -3.68
CA LYS A 15 -11.95 -3.31 -4.66
C LYS A 15 -10.81 -3.70 -5.62
N LEU A 16 -9.79 -2.86 -5.78
CA LEU A 16 -8.62 -3.16 -6.61
C LEU A 16 -7.84 -4.38 -6.11
N THR A 17 -7.87 -4.68 -4.79
CA THR A 17 -7.22 -5.88 -4.24
C THR A 17 -7.71 -7.16 -4.91
N ARG A 18 -8.98 -7.22 -5.34
CA ARG A 18 -9.58 -8.39 -6.00
C ARG A 18 -9.07 -8.63 -7.41
N HIS A 19 -8.44 -7.63 -8.01
CA HIS A 19 -7.95 -7.66 -9.40
C HIS A 19 -6.44 -7.92 -9.46
N ILE A 20 -5.75 -7.87 -8.32
CA ILE A 20 -4.31 -8.13 -8.23
C ILE A 20 -4.15 -9.59 -7.80
N THR A 21 -3.70 -10.43 -8.73
CA THR A 21 -3.51 -11.87 -8.51
C THR A 21 -2.03 -12.24 -8.53
N GLY A 22 -1.64 -13.25 -7.76
CA GLY A 22 -0.24 -13.73 -7.70
C GLY A 22 0.67 -12.93 -6.76
N TYR A 23 0.11 -11.99 -6.01
CA TYR A 23 0.80 -11.17 -5.03
C TYR A 23 0.00 -11.10 -3.73
N GLU A 24 0.69 -10.88 -2.62
CA GLU A 24 0.02 -10.53 -1.36
C GLU A 24 -0.28 -9.03 -1.37
N VAL A 25 -1.52 -8.67 -1.11
CA VAL A 25 -1.97 -7.28 -1.17
C VAL A 25 -2.52 -6.86 0.18
N GLN A 26 -1.93 -5.81 0.74
CA GLN A 26 -2.39 -5.16 1.95
C GLN A 26 -2.91 -3.76 1.63
N THR A 27 -3.83 -3.25 2.44
CA THR A 27 -4.28 -1.86 2.35
C THR A 27 -3.79 -1.07 3.55
N VAL A 28 -3.50 0.23 3.41
CA VAL A 28 -3.17 1.13 4.55
C VAL A 28 -4.22 1.03 5.65
N ARG A 29 -5.51 0.96 5.27
CA ARG A 29 -6.63 0.72 6.21
C ARG A 29 -6.54 -0.64 6.91
N GLY A 30 -6.22 -1.70 6.18
CA GLY A 30 -6.07 -3.05 6.74
C GLY A 30 -4.83 -3.21 7.63
N ALA A 31 -3.81 -2.38 7.42
CA ALA A 31 -2.61 -2.32 8.25
C ALA A 31 -2.76 -1.39 9.46
N SER A 32 -3.91 -0.73 9.63
CA SER A 32 -4.14 0.31 10.65
C SER A 32 -3.16 1.50 10.54
N TRP A 33 -2.73 1.85 9.33
CA TRP A 33 -1.79 2.95 9.05
C TRP A 33 -2.49 4.25 8.61
N THR A 34 -3.81 4.35 8.75
CA THR A 34 -4.63 5.49 8.27
C THR A 34 -4.33 6.84 8.91
N SER A 35 -3.53 6.87 9.98
CA SER A 35 -3.10 8.11 10.63
C SER A 35 -1.68 8.52 10.23
N PHE A 36 -1.02 7.73 9.38
CA PHE A 36 0.36 8.00 9.00
C PHE A 36 0.40 9.16 8.04
N LYS A 37 1.32 10.10 8.26
CA LYS A 37 1.63 11.11 7.26
C LYS A 37 2.35 10.45 6.08
N ASN A 38 2.25 11.01 4.87
CA ASN A 38 2.85 10.46 3.65
C ASN A 38 4.33 10.04 3.84
N GLY A 39 5.14 10.87 4.51
CA GLY A 39 6.54 10.53 4.79
C GLY A 39 6.74 9.31 5.70
N ASP A 40 5.88 9.11 6.70
CA ASP A 40 5.95 7.94 7.60
C ASP A 40 5.43 6.68 6.91
N LEU A 41 4.37 6.84 6.10
CA LEU A 41 3.85 5.79 5.23
C LEU A 41 4.95 5.31 4.27
N LEU A 42 5.64 6.22 3.59
CA LEU A 42 6.75 5.90 2.68
C LEU A 42 7.87 5.14 3.38
N ARG A 43 8.36 5.65 4.52
CA ARG A 43 9.44 4.99 5.27
C ARG A 43 9.07 3.58 5.69
N ARG A 44 7.83 3.38 6.14
CA ARG A 44 7.38 2.06 6.55
C ARG A 44 7.13 1.13 5.36
N ALA A 45 6.51 1.66 4.30
CA ALA A 45 6.25 0.91 3.08
C ALA A 45 7.54 0.39 2.44
N GLN A 46 8.62 1.19 2.43
CA GLN A 46 9.93 0.79 1.90
C GLN A 46 10.57 -0.39 2.64
N ILE A 47 10.18 -0.66 3.89
CA ILE A 47 10.73 -1.76 4.68
C ILE A 47 9.89 -3.04 4.48
N ASP A 48 8.57 -2.90 4.47
CA ASP A 48 7.65 -4.03 4.55
C ASP A 48 7.08 -4.47 3.19
N PHE A 49 7.20 -3.63 2.15
CA PHE A 49 6.54 -3.82 0.85
C PHE A 49 7.47 -3.53 -0.33
N ASP A 50 7.25 -4.26 -1.43
CA ASP A 50 7.98 -4.09 -2.68
C ASP A 50 7.37 -2.99 -3.56
N VAL A 51 6.05 -2.79 -3.46
CA VAL A 51 5.29 -1.86 -4.29
C VAL A 51 4.28 -1.11 -3.44
N LEU A 52 4.28 0.22 -3.54
CA LEU A 52 3.22 1.09 -3.06
C LEU A 52 2.40 1.60 -4.25
N VAL A 53 1.08 1.42 -4.21
CA VAL A 53 0.13 1.95 -5.21
C VAL A 53 -0.66 3.08 -4.58
N THR A 54 -0.60 4.27 -5.19
CA THR A 54 -1.35 5.46 -4.77
C THR A 54 -1.91 6.20 -5.98
N ILE A 55 -2.99 6.94 -5.78
CA ILE A 55 -3.52 7.92 -6.75
C ILE A 55 -3.45 9.36 -6.21
N ASP A 56 -2.82 9.55 -5.03
CA ASP A 56 -2.59 10.89 -4.47
C ASP A 56 -1.61 11.66 -5.36
N ARG A 57 -2.02 12.86 -5.78
CA ARG A 57 -1.21 13.76 -6.61
C ARG A 57 -0.27 14.65 -5.80
N ASN A 58 -0.44 14.68 -4.49
CA ASN A 58 0.41 15.40 -3.54
C ASN A 58 1.38 14.45 -2.81
N PHE A 59 1.57 13.24 -3.35
CA PHE A 59 2.49 12.26 -2.80
C PHE A 59 3.92 12.65 -3.21
N ILE A 60 4.72 13.10 -2.23
CA ILE A 60 6.09 13.59 -2.38
C ILE A 60 7.00 12.92 -1.35
#